data_AF-A0ABD6CJ46-F1
#
_entry.id   AF-A0ABD6CJ46-F1
#
_cell.length_a   1.000
_cell.length_b   1.000
_cell.length_c   1.000
_cell.angle_alpha   90.00
_cell.angle_beta   90.00
_cell.angle_gamma   90.00
#
_symmetry.space_group_name_H-M   'P 1'
#
loop_
_entity.id
_entity.type
_entity.pdbx_description
1 polymer ?
#
loop_
_entity_poly.entity_id
_entity_poly.type
_entity_poly.pdbx_seq_one_letter_code
_entity_poly.pdbx_strand_id
1 'polypeptide(L)' 'MGVIHALQVVIQLFTTFGFGADAPWQSPAMELLMVGMKWAGAFVIAMPLALFVVPWITERLRSHTE' A
#
# COMPACT_ATOMS: atom_id res chain seq x y z
N MET A 1 -5.37 17.09 16.19
CA MET A 1 -4.62 16.06 15.43
C MET A 1 -3.17 16.50 15.33
N GLY A 2 -2.21 15.67 15.77
CA GLY A 2 -0.78 15.95 15.65
C GLY A 2 -0.19 15.43 14.33
N VAL A 3 0.98 15.94 13.94
CA VAL A 3 1.70 15.51 12.72
C VAL A 3 1.99 14.00 12.72
N ILE A 4 2.31 13.43 13.88
CA ILE A 4 2.56 11.99 14.06
C ILE A 4 1.32 11.15 13.74
N HIS A 5 0.14 11.61 14.17
CA HIS A 5 -1.13 10.93 13.88
C HIS A 5 -1.45 10.98 12.39
N ALA A 6 -1.26 12.15 11.76
CA ALA A 6 -1.44 12.29 10.33
C ALA A 6 -0.50 11.37 9.53
N LEU A 7 0.76 11.26 9.94
CA LEU A 7 1.73 10.35 9.33
C LEU A 7 1.29 8.88 9.48
N GLN A 8 0.79 8.50 10.66
CA GLN A 8 0.25 7.16 10.89
C GLN A 8 -0.91 6.83 9.94
N VAL A 9 -1.84 7.76 9.72
CA VAL A 9 -2.95 7.59 8.77
C VAL A 9 -2.42 7.37 7.35
N VAL A 10 -1.43 8.16 6.93
CA VAL A 10 -0.79 8.02 5.61
C VAL A 10 -0.12 6.65 5.47
N ILE A 11 0.66 6.22 6.47
CA ILE A 11 1.34 4.92 6.46
C ILE A 11 0.33 3.77 6.37
N GLN A 12 -0.77 3.82 7.13
CA GLN A 12 -1.81 2.80 7.08
C GLN A 12 -2.48 2.68 5.70
N LEU A 13 -2.65 3.80 5.00
CA LEU A 13 -3.25 3.81 3.65
C LEU A 13 -2.28 3.33 2.60
N PHE A 14 -1.02 3.76 2.68
CA PHE A 14 0.04 3.32 1.78
C PHE A 14 0.31 1.82 1.89
N THR A 15 0.19 1.26 3.09
CA THR A 15 0.34 -0.18 3.35
C THR A 15 -0.95 -0.96 3.18
N THR A 16 -2.03 -0.32 2.74
CA THR A 16 -3.36 -0.90 2.57
C THR A 16 -3.98 -1.54 3.82
N PHE A 17 -3.43 -1.30 5.03
CA PHE A 17 -4.05 -1.77 6.29
C PHE A 17 -5.38 -1.09 6.55
N GLY A 18 -5.40 0.25 6.44
CA GLY A 18 -6.62 1.07 6.46
C GLY A 18 -7.60 0.75 7.59
N PHE A 19 -7.20 0.90 8.87
CA PHE A 19 -8.02 0.55 10.03
C PHE A 19 -9.32 1.37 10.19
N GLY A 20 -9.54 2.39 9.35
CA GLY A 20 -10.82 3.11 9.26
C GLY A 20 -11.18 3.98 10.47
N ALA A 21 -10.39 3.95 11.54
CA ALA A 21 -10.56 4.77 12.73
C ALA A 21 -10.59 6.28 12.42
N ASP A 22 -9.90 6.67 11.34
CA ASP A 22 -9.79 8.04 10.86
C ASP A 22 -10.66 8.32 9.62
N ALA A 23 -11.76 7.57 9.42
CA ALA A 23 -12.62 7.68 8.23
C ALA A 23 -13.94 8.50 8.34
N PRO A 24 -14.11 9.56 9.18
CA PRO A 24 -15.33 10.39 9.17
C PRO A 24 -15.23 11.53 8.14
N TRP A 25 -14.78 11.24 6.91
CA TRP A 25 -14.67 12.26 5.86
C TRP A 25 -16.06 12.61 5.34
N GLN A 26 -16.44 13.89 5.38
CA GLN A 26 -17.76 14.35 4.91
C GLN A 26 -17.71 15.02 3.53
N SER A 27 -16.52 15.30 3.00
CA SER A 27 -16.35 15.98 1.72
C SER A 27 -16.00 15.00 0.59
N PRO A 28 -16.68 15.07 -0.57
CA PRO A 28 -16.39 14.20 -1.72
C PRO A 28 -14.93 14.30 -2.21
N ALA A 29 -14.33 15.49 -2.09
CA ALA A 29 -12.92 15.70 -2.45
C ALA A 29 -11.97 14.86 -1.58
N MET A 30 -12.25 14.74 -0.30
CA MET A 30 -11.42 13.96 0.62
C MET A 30 -11.59 12.46 0.37
N GLU A 31 -12.81 11.99 0.07
CA GLU A 31 -13.03 10.59 -0.33
C GLU A 31 -12.22 10.22 -1.57
N LEU A 32 -12.23 11.07 -2.60
CA LEU A 32 -11.44 10.85 -3.82
C LEU A 32 -9.94 10.81 -3.56
N LEU A 33 -9.43 11.72 -2.73
CA LEU A 33 -8.02 11.73 -2.32
C LEU A 33 -7.64 10.41 -1.63
N MET A 34 -8.49 9.94 -0.72
CA MET A 34 -8.26 8.72 0.05
C MET A 34 -8.35 7.46 -0.83
N VAL A 35 -9.29 7.42 -1.77
CA VAL A 35 -9.38 6.36 -2.79
C VAL A 35 -8.10 6.33 -3.63
N GLY A 36 -7.65 7.50 -4.12
CA GLY A 36 -6.40 7.61 -4.87
C GLY A 36 -5.18 7.12 -4.08
N MET A 37 -5.10 7.48 -2.79
CA MET A 37 -4.04 7.03 -1.88
C MET A 37 -4.03 5.51 -1.72
N LYS A 38 -5.21 4.86 -1.59
CA LYS A 38 -5.33 3.41 -1.48
C LYS A 38 -4.85 2.70 -2.75
N TRP A 39 -5.22 3.20 -3.92
CA TRP A 39 -4.73 2.66 -5.19
C TRP A 39 -3.22 2.83 -5.31
N ALA A 40 -2.69 4.02 -5.00
CA ALA A 40 -1.26 4.27 -5.01
C ALA A 40 -0.50 3.32 -4.07
N GLY A 41 -0.99 3.13 -2.83
CA GLY A 41 -0.42 2.17 -1.88
C GLY A 41 -0.40 0.74 -2.41
N ALA A 42 -1.51 0.28 -3.01
CA ALA A 42 -1.59 -1.03 -3.62
C ALA A 42 -0.56 -1.21 -4.75
N PHE A 43 -0.39 -0.22 -5.64
CA PHE A 43 0.60 -0.28 -6.71
C PHE A 43 2.04 -0.31 -6.18
N VAL A 44 2.34 0.52 -5.17
CA VAL A 44 3.68 0.63 -4.57
C VAL A 44 4.13 -0.69 -3.94
N ILE A 45 3.20 -1.50 -3.40
CA ILE A 45 3.53 -2.82 -2.85
C ILE A 45 3.50 -3.91 -3.93
N ALA A 46 2.44 -3.94 -4.74
CA ALA A 46 2.23 -5.02 -5.68
C ALA A 46 3.25 -5.02 -6.84
N MET A 47 3.62 -3.85 -7.37
CA MET A 47 4.54 -3.78 -8.50
C MET A 47 5.95 -4.30 -8.17
N PRO A 48 6.61 -3.89 -7.07
CA PRO A 48 7.93 -4.42 -6.75
C PRO A 48 7.91 -5.93 -6.45
N LEU A 49 6.84 -6.40 -5.79
CA LEU A 49 6.67 -7.83 -5.56
C LEU A 49 6.56 -8.60 -6.88
N ALA A 50 5.72 -8.14 -7.80
CA ALA A 50 5.51 -8.79 -9.09
C ALA A 50 6.74 -8.69 -10.03
N LEU A 51 7.42 -7.54 -10.04
CA LEU A 51 8.52 -7.27 -10.98
C LEU A 51 9.87 -7.79 -10.49
N PHE A 52 10.11 -7.86 -9.18
CA PHE A 52 11.42 -8.22 -8.63
C PHE A 52 11.36 -9.48 -7.76
N VAL A 53 10.45 -9.54 -6.79
CA VAL A 53 10.44 -10.64 -5.81
C VAL A 53 10.01 -11.95 -6.46
N VAL A 54 8.92 -11.97 -7.23
CA VAL A 54 8.43 -13.19 -7.90
C VAL A 54 9.46 -13.76 -8.88
N PRO A 55 10.07 -12.97 -9.81
CA PRO A 55 11.12 -13.49 -10.68
C PRO A 55 12.34 -13.98 -9.90
N TRP A 56 12.77 -13.26 -8.86
CA TRP A 56 13.91 -13.66 -8.04
C TRP A 56 13.67 -15.00 -7.33
N ILE A 57 12.50 -15.19 -6.72
CA ILE A 57 12.15 -16.47 -6.08
C ILE A 57 12.10 -17.59 -7.13
N THR A 58 11.46 -17.35 -8.27
CA THR A 58 11.29 -18.34 -9.34
C THR A 58 12.65 -18.83 -9.86
N GLU A 59 13.60 -17.91 -10.04
CA GLU A 59 14.96 -18.25 -10.47
C GLU A 59 15.70 -19.10 -9.44
N ARG A 60 15.62 -18.73 -8.15
CA ARG A 60 16.25 -19.48 -7.06
C ARG A 60 15.69 -20.89 -6.89
N LEU A 61 14.38 -21.05 -7.11
CA LEU A 61 13.73 -22.36 -7.04
C LEU A 61 14.11 -23.25 -8.24
N ARG A 62 14.20 -22.67 -9.44
CA ARG A 62 14.61 -23.40 -10.65
C ARG A 62 16.05 -23.93 -10.52
N SER A 63 16.99 -23.10 -10.09
CA SER A 63 18.41 -23.45 -9.99
C SER A 63 18.73 -24.57 -8.99
N HIS A 64 17.80 -24.92 -8.10
CA HIS A 64 18.01 -25.99 -7.10
C HIS A 64 17.50 -27.36 -7.56
N THR A 65 16.79 -27.41 -8.71
CA THR A 65 16.21 -28.65 -9.28
C THR A 65 17.08 -29.24 -10.40
N GLU A 66 18.18 -28.58 -10.75
CA GLU A 66 19.26 -29.07 -11.62
C GLU A 66 20.47 -29.50 -10.79
#